data_AF-A0A2B7Z0J3-F1
#
_entry.id   AF-A0A2B7Z0J3-F1
#
_cell.length_a   1.000
_cell.length_b   1.000
_cell.length_c   1.000
_cell.angle_alpha   90.00
_cell.angle_beta   90.00
_cell.angle_gamma   90.00
#
_symmetry.space_group_name_H-M   'P 1'
#
loop_
_entity.id
_entity.type
_entity.pdbx_description
1 polymer ?
#
loop_
_entity_poly.entity_id
_entity_poly.type
_entity_poly.pdbx_seq_one_letter_code
_entity_poly.pdbx_strand_id
1 'polypeptide(L)'
;MADLIPIICTHAVDPALLSSIIEEAYRESNDTAESLVLLSNATSGATFQDYTAEAYTRAPISPSFKSPFIGWTIEQIATFLKDKAEDTAVEGFYFLVADEQTSKDHTLLFVDTLFNEVENEGDDDEDNDKDDDDEEKRQEGFLTVRLLPKFVNQYSVAIAVGSMGTNELADEADEEGVYREVEGAQPNDGDDDSEWEEASDASDA
;
A
#
# COMPACT_ATOMS: atom_id res chain seq x y z
N MET A 1 -5.36 -7.07 -14.85
CA MET A 1 -6.57 -6.38 -14.35
C MET A 1 -6.19 -5.95 -12.95
N ALA A 2 -6.40 -4.70 -12.55
CA ALA A 2 -6.04 -4.29 -11.20
C ALA A 2 -7.08 -4.86 -10.23
N ASP A 3 -6.61 -5.46 -9.15
CA ASP A 3 -7.48 -5.96 -8.08
C ASP A 3 -8.07 -4.78 -7.29
N LEU A 4 -9.19 -5.02 -6.62
CA LEU A 4 -9.81 -4.01 -5.78
C LEU A 4 -9.03 -3.87 -4.48
N ILE A 5 -8.49 -2.68 -4.23
CA ILE A 5 -7.75 -2.38 -3.01
C ILE A 5 -8.75 -2.03 -1.89
N PRO A 6 -8.82 -2.82 -0.82
CA PRO A 6 -9.80 -2.62 0.23
C PRO A 6 -9.45 -1.43 1.13
N ILE A 7 -10.45 -0.61 1.42
CA ILE A 7 -10.47 0.38 2.50
C ILE A 7 -11.27 -0.20 3.66
N ILE A 8 -10.64 -0.26 4.83
CA ILE A 8 -11.19 -0.86 6.04
C ILE A 8 -11.20 0.18 7.14
N CYS A 9 -12.39 0.52 7.67
CA CYS A 9 -12.45 1.44 8.80
C CYS A 9 -12.36 0.69 10.13
N THR A 10 -11.25 0.87 10.85
CA THR A 10 -11.07 0.38 12.22
C THR A 10 -11.59 1.37 13.26
N HIS A 11 -11.82 2.62 12.85
CA HIS A 11 -12.43 3.67 13.65
C HIS A 11 -13.70 4.22 12.98
N ALA A 12 -14.55 4.88 13.76
CA ALA A 12 -15.73 5.53 13.23
C ALA A 12 -15.34 6.82 12.49
N VAL A 13 -15.20 6.72 11.17
CA VAL A 13 -14.96 7.87 10.27
C VAL A 13 -16.28 8.35 9.68
N ASP A 14 -16.45 9.66 9.54
CA ASP A 14 -17.63 10.26 8.92
C ASP A 14 -17.75 9.81 7.45
N PRO A 15 -18.89 9.23 7.00
CA PRO A 15 -19.12 8.90 5.60
C PRO A 15 -18.92 10.08 4.63
N ALA A 16 -19.17 11.31 5.06
CA ALA A 16 -18.90 12.49 4.24
C ALA A 16 -17.40 12.71 4.02
N LEU A 17 -16.58 12.45 5.04
CA LEU A 17 -15.13 12.50 4.93
C LEU A 17 -14.61 11.37 4.03
N LEU A 18 -15.09 10.13 4.20
CA LEU A 18 -14.74 9.02 3.30
C LEU A 18 -15.11 9.33 1.84
N SER A 19 -16.25 9.97 1.60
CA SER A 19 -16.66 10.42 0.27
C SER A 19 -15.65 11.42 -0.30
N SER A 20 -15.23 12.41 0.49
CA SER A 20 -14.24 13.42 0.08
C SER A 20 -12.89 12.77 -0.25
N ILE A 21 -12.44 11.80 0.55
CA ILE A 21 -11.17 11.09 0.33
C ILE A 21 -11.23 10.33 -1.00
N ILE A 22 -12.31 9.58 -1.25
CA ILE A 22 -12.47 8.79 -2.48
C ILE A 22 -12.60 9.69 -3.72
N GLU A 23 -13.37 10.79 -3.64
CA GLU A 23 -13.49 11.75 -4.73
C GLU A 23 -12.14 12.37 -5.09
N GLU A 24 -11.36 12.76 -4.08
CA GLU A 24 -10.03 13.32 -4.30
C GLU A 24 -9.07 12.28 -4.86
N ALA A 25 -9.05 11.06 -4.31
CA ALA A 25 -8.20 9.98 -4.78
C ALA A 25 -8.39 9.69 -6.28
N TYR A 26 -9.64 9.61 -6.75
CA TYR A 26 -9.92 9.38 -8.17
C TYR A 26 -9.70 10.60 -9.05
N ARG A 27 -9.98 11.80 -8.54
CA ARG A 27 -9.75 13.04 -9.31
C ARG A 27 -8.26 13.25 -9.62
N GLU A 28 -7.38 12.91 -8.69
CA GLU A 28 -5.94 13.13 -8.82
C GLU A 28 -5.21 11.95 -9.50
N SER A 29 -5.84 10.77 -9.55
CA SER A 29 -5.30 9.56 -10.18
C SER A 29 -5.47 9.56 -11.70
N ASN A 30 -4.76 10.46 -12.39
CA ASN A 30 -4.73 10.48 -13.85
C ASN A 30 -4.15 9.15 -14.38
N ASP A 31 -4.78 8.59 -15.41
CA ASP A 31 -4.37 7.34 -16.08
C ASP A 31 -4.33 6.07 -15.21
N THR A 32 -4.82 6.13 -13.97
CA THR A 32 -4.96 4.96 -13.10
C THR A 32 -6.42 4.53 -13.01
N ALA A 33 -6.68 3.22 -13.08
CA ALA A 33 -8.03 2.69 -12.89
C ALA A 33 -8.55 2.95 -11.47
N GLU A 34 -9.86 3.17 -11.33
CA GLU A 34 -10.54 3.21 -10.04
C GLU A 34 -10.50 1.80 -9.42
N SER A 35 -9.91 1.67 -8.23
CA SER A 35 -9.66 0.36 -7.61
C SER A 35 -10.10 0.28 -6.14
N LEU A 36 -10.42 1.41 -5.51
CA LEU A 36 -10.66 1.45 -4.07
C LEU A 36 -12.03 0.86 -3.72
N VAL A 37 -12.08 -0.06 -2.76
CA VAL A 37 -13.34 -0.68 -2.30
C VAL A 37 -13.52 -0.54 -0.80
N LEU A 38 -14.54 0.20 -0.36
CA LEU A 38 -14.91 0.33 1.04
C LEU A 38 -15.62 -0.95 1.51
N LEU A 39 -14.97 -1.71 2.39
CA LEU A 39 -15.53 -2.97 2.88
C LEU A 39 -16.61 -2.71 3.94
N SER A 40 -17.85 -3.08 3.61
CA SER A 40 -19.02 -2.92 4.49
C SER A 40 -19.50 -4.22 5.13
N ASN A 41 -18.96 -5.38 4.72
CA ASN A 41 -19.49 -6.69 5.08
C ASN A 41 -18.40 -7.53 5.77
N ALA A 42 -18.41 -7.64 7.11
CA ALA A 42 -17.50 -8.55 7.80
C ALA A 42 -18.07 -9.96 7.99
N THR A 43 -19.38 -10.19 7.77
CA THR A 43 -20.01 -11.38 8.39
C THR A 43 -21.30 -11.90 7.78
N SER A 44 -21.89 -11.27 6.78
CA SER A 44 -23.23 -11.66 6.31
C SER A 44 -23.19 -12.46 5.01
N GLY A 45 -22.49 -13.60 4.96
CA GLY A 45 -22.61 -14.61 3.89
C GLY A 45 -22.27 -14.20 2.44
N ALA A 46 -22.13 -12.90 2.17
CA ALA A 46 -21.54 -12.34 0.96
C ALA A 46 -20.04 -12.54 1.09
N THR A 47 -19.56 -13.58 0.44
CA THR A 47 -18.14 -13.87 0.28
C THR A 47 -17.52 -12.78 -0.60
N PHE A 48 -16.21 -12.58 -0.53
CA PHE A 48 -15.54 -11.68 -1.46
C PHE A 48 -15.73 -12.09 -2.95
N GLN A 49 -16.24 -13.30 -3.19
CA GLN A 49 -16.68 -13.79 -4.51
C GLN A 49 -17.75 -12.93 -5.18
N ASP A 50 -18.54 -12.17 -4.42
CA ASP A 50 -19.54 -11.26 -5.01
C ASP A 50 -18.90 -9.99 -5.57
N TYR A 51 -17.66 -9.66 -5.19
CA TYR A 51 -16.93 -8.53 -5.75
C TYR A 51 -16.39 -8.88 -7.14
N THR A 52 -16.67 -7.99 -8.09
CA THR A 52 -16.07 -8.00 -9.42
C THR A 52 -15.07 -6.85 -9.51
N ALA A 53 -14.18 -6.86 -10.52
CA ALA A 53 -13.24 -5.76 -10.74
C ALA A 53 -13.91 -4.37 -10.94
N GLU A 54 -15.23 -4.33 -11.17
CA GLU A 54 -16.00 -3.08 -11.33
C GLU A 54 -16.69 -2.63 -10.03
N ALA A 55 -16.55 -3.38 -8.93
CA ALA A 55 -17.22 -3.10 -7.66
C ALA A 55 -16.48 -2.07 -6.78
N TYR A 56 -15.62 -1.24 -7.40
CA TYR A 56 -14.97 -0.13 -6.72
C TYR A 56 -16.02 0.86 -6.19
N THR A 57 -15.68 1.50 -5.07
CA THR A 57 -16.57 2.40 -4.35
C THR A 57 -16.59 3.76 -4.98
N ARG A 58 -17.79 4.36 -5.09
CA ARG A 58 -17.99 5.72 -5.57
C ARG A 58 -18.66 6.57 -4.48
N ALA A 59 -18.31 7.84 -4.45
CA ALA A 59 -19.03 8.82 -3.65
C ALA A 59 -20.43 9.12 -4.26
N PRO A 60 -21.40 9.57 -3.43
CA PRO A 60 -21.30 9.71 -1.98
C PRO A 60 -21.48 8.38 -1.23
N ILE A 61 -20.68 8.18 -0.18
CA ILE A 61 -20.88 7.08 0.78
C ILE A 61 -22.14 7.34 1.58
N SER A 62 -22.97 6.30 1.73
CA SER A 62 -24.23 6.40 2.47
C SER A 62 -23.98 6.91 3.91
N PRO A 63 -24.77 7.89 4.41
CA PRO A 63 -24.72 8.31 5.81
C PRO A 63 -25.03 7.17 6.81
N SER A 64 -25.68 6.11 6.34
CA SER A 64 -25.96 4.91 7.14
C SER A 64 -24.81 3.92 7.19
N PHE A 65 -23.70 4.18 6.50
CA PHE A 65 -22.53 3.30 6.49
C PHE A 65 -21.99 3.13 7.91
N LYS A 66 -21.71 1.88 8.25
CA LYS A 66 -21.03 1.47 9.47
C LYS A 66 -20.05 0.37 9.10
N SER A 67 -18.77 0.62 9.35
CA SER A 67 -17.78 -0.41 9.20
C SER A 67 -18.06 -1.53 10.21
N PRO A 68 -17.99 -2.79 9.79
CA PRO A 68 -18.07 -3.93 10.68
C PRO A 68 -16.72 -4.28 11.33
N PHE A 69 -15.65 -3.57 10.96
CA PHE A 69 -14.28 -3.80 11.43
C PHE A 69 -13.85 -2.82 12.54
N ILE A 70 -14.79 -2.11 13.16
CA ILE A 70 -14.49 -1.16 14.22
C ILE A 70 -13.79 -1.88 15.39
N GLY A 71 -12.64 -1.35 15.81
CA GLY A 71 -11.82 -1.90 16.87
C GLY A 71 -10.93 -3.09 16.46
N TRP A 72 -10.91 -3.47 15.18
CA TRP A 72 -9.99 -4.49 14.69
C TRP A 72 -8.56 -3.92 14.61
N THR A 73 -7.61 -4.80 14.90
CA THR A 73 -6.17 -4.57 14.71
C THR A 73 -5.76 -4.85 13.26
N ILE A 74 -4.59 -4.36 12.86
CA ILE A 74 -4.05 -4.58 11.50
C ILE A 74 -3.82 -6.08 11.29
N GLU A 75 -3.35 -6.80 12.30
CA GLU A 75 -3.10 -8.25 12.27
C GLU A 75 -4.39 -9.05 12.02
N GLN A 76 -5.48 -8.65 12.69
CA GLN A 76 -6.80 -9.27 12.47
C GLN A 76 -7.31 -9.03 11.06
N ILE A 77 -7.08 -7.83 10.52
CA ILE A 77 -7.45 -7.48 9.16
C ILE A 77 -6.62 -8.27 8.14
N ALA A 78 -5.30 -8.28 8.29
CA ALA A 78 -4.39 -8.99 7.41
C ALA A 78 -4.72 -10.49 7.37
N THR A 79 -4.96 -11.11 8.53
CA THR A 79 -5.39 -12.50 8.62
C THR A 79 -6.72 -12.72 7.91
N PHE A 80 -7.69 -11.83 8.12
CA PHE A 80 -9.01 -11.93 7.49
C PHE A 80 -8.95 -11.78 5.97
N LEU A 81 -8.17 -10.83 5.45
CA LEU A 81 -8.00 -10.65 4.01
C LEU A 81 -7.27 -11.85 3.40
N LYS A 82 -6.16 -12.30 3.99
CA LYS A 82 -5.43 -13.50 3.55
C LYS A 82 -6.35 -14.74 3.47
N ASP A 83 -7.21 -14.93 4.47
CA ASP A 83 -8.12 -16.10 4.54
C ASP A 83 -9.35 -16.01 3.62
N LYS A 84 -9.77 -14.81 3.21
CA LYS A 84 -11.06 -14.59 2.53
C LYS A 84 -10.92 -14.06 1.11
N ALA A 85 -9.83 -13.38 0.80
CA ALA A 85 -9.60 -12.71 -0.47
C ALA A 85 -8.90 -13.60 -1.50
N GLU A 86 -8.35 -14.73 -1.07
CA GLU A 86 -7.81 -15.76 -1.96
C GLU A 86 -8.81 -16.12 -3.05
N ASP A 87 -8.35 -16.11 -4.31
CA ASP A 87 -9.14 -16.36 -5.52
C ASP A 87 -10.34 -15.39 -5.71
N THR A 88 -10.26 -14.17 -5.19
CA THR A 88 -11.30 -13.13 -5.39
C THR A 88 -10.73 -11.89 -6.05
N ALA A 89 -11.61 -10.94 -6.42
CA ALA A 89 -11.19 -9.66 -6.99
C ALA A 89 -10.70 -8.65 -5.94
N VAL A 90 -10.74 -8.99 -4.64
CA VAL A 90 -10.27 -8.12 -3.55
C VAL A 90 -8.81 -8.43 -3.27
N GLU A 91 -8.00 -7.40 -3.13
CA GLU A 91 -6.58 -7.54 -2.78
C GLU A 91 -6.44 -8.09 -1.35
N GLY A 92 -5.62 -9.13 -1.22
CA GLY A 92 -5.42 -9.88 0.02
C GLY A 92 -4.22 -9.41 0.84
N PHE A 93 -3.25 -8.77 0.18
CA PHE A 93 -1.95 -8.47 0.78
C PHE A 93 -1.67 -6.97 0.98
N TYR A 94 -2.37 -6.12 0.23
CA TYR A 94 -2.28 -4.67 0.34
C TYR A 94 -3.65 -4.09 0.69
N PHE A 95 -3.71 -3.21 1.69
CA PHE A 95 -4.96 -2.58 2.07
C PHE A 95 -4.78 -1.22 2.72
N LEU A 96 -5.87 -0.46 2.77
CA LEU A 96 -5.93 0.85 3.38
C LEU A 96 -6.75 0.81 4.66
N VAL A 97 -6.25 1.42 5.72
CA VAL A 97 -6.93 1.55 7.00
C VAL A 97 -7.37 2.98 7.22
N ALA A 98 -8.68 3.13 7.47
CA ALA A 98 -9.28 4.35 7.98
C ALA A 98 -9.43 4.24 9.51
N ASP A 99 -8.49 4.84 10.23
CA ASP A 99 -8.40 4.76 11.69
C ASP A 99 -8.75 6.09 12.37
N GLU A 100 -8.40 6.25 13.65
CA GLU A 100 -8.68 7.47 14.40
C GLU A 100 -7.98 8.69 13.77
N GLN A 101 -6.79 8.49 13.22
CA GLN A 101 -5.99 9.56 12.64
C GLN A 101 -6.60 10.07 11.34
N THR A 102 -7.26 9.21 10.55
CA THR A 102 -8.02 9.61 9.35
C THR A 102 -9.01 10.74 9.66
N SER A 103 -9.69 10.69 10.81
CA SER A 103 -10.63 11.76 11.21
C SER A 103 -9.94 13.08 11.59
N LYS A 104 -8.62 13.06 11.84
CA LYS A 104 -7.84 14.22 12.26
C LYS A 104 -7.14 14.90 11.08
N ASP A 105 -6.56 14.11 10.17
CA ASP A 105 -5.70 14.61 9.10
C ASP A 105 -6.12 14.17 7.69
N HIS A 106 -7.21 13.42 7.57
CA HIS A 106 -7.76 12.91 6.31
C HIS A 106 -6.86 11.92 5.56
N THR A 107 -5.82 11.40 6.21
CA THR A 107 -4.94 10.37 5.62
C THR A 107 -5.53 8.97 5.78
N LEU A 108 -5.10 8.06 4.90
CA LEU A 108 -5.31 6.62 5.07
C LEU A 108 -3.97 5.94 5.32
N LEU A 109 -3.94 4.94 6.19
CA LEU A 109 -2.74 4.13 6.42
C LEU A 109 -2.73 2.99 5.41
N PHE A 110 -1.79 3.02 4.46
CA PHE A 110 -1.51 1.90 3.58
C PHE A 110 -0.71 0.83 4.36
N VAL A 111 -1.07 -0.43 4.14
CA VAL A 111 -0.47 -1.59 4.79
C VAL A 111 -0.05 -2.60 3.73
N ASP A 112 1.23 -2.97 3.77
CA ASP A 112 1.86 -4.01 2.98
C ASP A 112 2.21 -5.19 3.88
N THR A 113 1.62 -6.35 3.58
CA THR A 113 1.83 -7.58 4.33
C THR A 113 2.90 -8.49 3.75
N LEU A 114 3.39 -8.23 2.54
CA LEU A 114 4.41 -9.04 1.87
C LEU A 114 5.83 -8.65 2.25
N PHE A 115 6.04 -7.43 2.78
CA PHE A 115 7.37 -6.94 3.15
C PHE A 115 8.13 -7.86 4.13
N ASN A 116 7.43 -8.74 4.86
CA ASN A 116 8.03 -9.66 5.83
C ASN A 116 8.12 -11.12 5.35
N GLU A 117 7.75 -11.43 4.09
CA GLU A 117 7.81 -12.80 3.56
C GLU A 117 9.18 -13.15 2.89
N VAL A 118 10.16 -12.24 2.93
CA VAL A 118 11.48 -12.44 2.31
C VAL A 118 12.46 -13.09 3.30
N GLU A 119 12.60 -14.40 3.15
CA GLU A 119 13.78 -15.23 3.44
C GLU A 119 14.09 -15.54 4.92
N ASN A 120 13.26 -16.42 5.50
CA ASN A 120 13.78 -17.49 6.36
C ASN A 120 14.34 -18.61 5.44
N GLU A 121 15.34 -18.30 4.61
CA GLU A 121 16.18 -19.33 4.04
C GLU A 121 17.04 -19.84 5.20
N GLY A 122 16.66 -21.01 5.72
CA GLY A 122 17.45 -21.71 6.71
C GLY A 122 18.82 -22.05 6.12
N ASP A 123 19.80 -21.19 6.35
CA ASP A 123 21.19 -21.59 6.41
C ASP A 123 21.34 -22.43 7.68
N ASP A 124 21.08 -23.74 7.55
CA ASP A 124 21.56 -24.79 8.45
C ASP A 124 23.10 -24.90 8.36
N ASP A 125 23.81 -23.78 8.54
CA ASP A 125 25.24 -23.78 8.81
C ASP A 125 25.42 -23.83 10.33
N GLU A 126 25.37 -25.06 10.85
CA GLU A 126 26.03 -25.43 12.10
C GLU A 126 27.50 -24.98 12.02
N ASP A 127 27.82 -23.81 12.58
CA ASP A 127 29.07 -23.48 13.30
C ASP A 127 29.37 -21.97 13.25
N ASN A 128 28.89 -21.19 14.22
CA ASN A 128 29.68 -20.06 14.73
C ASN A 128 29.22 -19.59 16.11
N ASP A 129 30.02 -19.92 17.12
CA ASP A 129 30.14 -19.12 18.33
C ASP A 129 30.65 -17.72 17.92
N LYS A 130 29.84 -16.67 18.12
CA LYS A 130 30.32 -15.32 18.47
C LYS A 130 29.19 -14.41 18.94
N ASP A 131 29.44 -13.85 20.11
CA ASP A 131 28.80 -12.68 20.68
C ASP A 131 28.81 -11.51 19.68
N ASP A 132 27.62 -11.04 19.28
CA ASP A 132 27.40 -9.68 18.82
C ASP A 132 26.01 -9.25 19.34
N ASP A 133 26.03 -8.50 20.46
CA ASP A 133 24.92 -7.82 21.12
C ASP A 133 24.37 -6.65 20.26
N ASP A 134 24.09 -6.88 18.99
CA ASP A 134 23.37 -5.93 18.10
C ASP A 134 22.35 -6.72 17.26
N GLU A 135 21.41 -7.38 17.94
CA GLU A 135 20.06 -7.60 17.43
C GLU A 135 19.43 -6.22 17.18
N GLU A 136 19.80 -5.57 16.06
CA GLU A 136 18.86 -4.68 15.40
C GLU A 136 17.63 -5.54 15.11
N LYS A 137 16.64 -5.41 15.98
CA LYS A 137 15.30 -5.97 15.83
C LYS A 137 14.78 -5.58 14.46
N ARG A 138 15.06 -6.40 13.44
CA ARG A 138 14.35 -6.36 12.16
C ARG A 138 12.89 -6.46 12.55
N GLN A 139 12.13 -5.40 12.29
CA GLN A 139 10.75 -5.30 12.71
C GLN A 139 9.98 -6.44 12.04
N GLU A 140 9.72 -7.51 12.79
CA GLU A 140 8.65 -8.44 12.49
C GLU A 140 7.36 -7.61 12.42
N GLY A 141 6.87 -7.34 11.22
CA GLY A 141 5.74 -6.43 11.08
C GLY A 141 5.34 -6.14 9.65
N PHE A 142 4.17 -5.52 9.51
CA PHE A 142 3.71 -4.97 8.25
C PHE A 142 4.50 -3.70 7.94
N LEU A 143 4.81 -3.47 6.67
CA LEU A 143 5.27 -2.16 6.25
C LEU A 143 4.06 -1.25 6.08
N THR A 144 4.10 -0.07 6.67
CA THR A 144 2.97 0.86 6.63
C THR A 144 3.41 2.27 6.31
N VAL A 145 2.62 2.98 5.52
CA VAL A 145 2.84 4.39 5.17
C VAL A 145 1.51 5.11 5.12
N ARG A 146 1.42 6.33 5.64
CA ARG A 146 0.20 7.14 5.50
C ARG A 146 0.21 7.90 4.17
N LEU A 147 -0.92 7.86 3.49
CA LEU A 147 -1.14 8.52 2.21
C LEU A 147 -2.16 9.64 2.36
N LEU A 148 -1.84 10.81 1.79
CA LEU A 148 -2.84 11.85 1.53
C LEU A 148 -3.87 11.36 0.49
N PRO A 149 -5.12 11.84 0.53
CA PRO A 149 -6.18 11.42 -0.38
C PRO A 149 -5.77 11.39 -1.86
N LYS A 150 -5.08 12.44 -2.34
CA LYS A 150 -4.60 12.55 -3.72
C LYS A 150 -3.73 11.39 -4.21
N PHE A 151 -3.07 10.67 -3.30
CA PHE A 151 -2.15 9.58 -3.64
C PHE A 151 -2.73 8.18 -3.44
N VAL A 152 -3.85 8.07 -2.72
CA VAL A 152 -4.38 6.79 -2.24
C VAL A 152 -4.60 5.81 -3.39
N ASN A 153 -5.34 6.19 -4.43
CA ASN A 153 -5.64 5.26 -5.53
C ASN A 153 -4.41 4.99 -6.40
N GLN A 154 -3.70 6.05 -6.83
CA GLN A 154 -2.54 5.92 -7.72
C GLN A 154 -1.47 4.99 -7.15
N TYR A 155 -0.99 5.25 -5.93
CA TYR A 155 0.12 4.47 -5.38
C TYR A 155 -0.28 3.10 -4.88
N SER A 156 -1.49 2.95 -4.35
CA SER A 156 -1.97 1.61 -4.00
C SER A 156 -2.03 0.71 -5.23
N VAL A 157 -2.49 1.23 -6.38
CA VAL A 157 -2.48 0.48 -7.65
C VAL A 157 -1.06 0.23 -8.14
N ALA A 158 -0.19 1.24 -8.09
CA ALA A 158 1.21 1.10 -8.53
C ALA A 158 1.95 0.01 -7.74
N ILE A 159 1.72 -0.06 -6.42
CA ILE A 159 2.28 -1.11 -5.56
C ILE A 159 1.66 -2.48 -5.91
N ALA A 160 0.33 -2.56 -6.02
CA ALA A 160 -0.35 -3.81 -6.32
C ALA A 160 0.07 -4.42 -7.68
N VAL A 161 0.39 -3.59 -8.68
CA VAL A 161 0.89 -4.06 -9.98
C VAL A 161 2.42 -4.20 -10.05
N GLY A 162 3.13 -3.93 -8.96
CA GLY A 162 4.59 -4.05 -8.85
C GLY A 162 5.38 -3.00 -9.62
N SER A 163 4.80 -1.84 -9.91
CA SER A 163 5.52 -0.72 -10.54
C SER A 163 6.14 0.26 -9.54
N MET A 164 5.87 0.09 -8.24
CA MET A 164 6.40 0.90 -7.14
C MET A 164 6.55 0.03 -5.89
N GLY A 165 7.54 0.32 -5.03
CA GLY A 165 7.72 -0.34 -3.75
C GLY A 165 7.09 0.43 -2.59
N THR A 166 6.50 -0.26 -1.61
CA THR A 166 6.00 0.38 -0.38
C THR A 166 7.13 1.03 0.42
N ASN A 167 8.34 0.48 0.36
CA ASN A 167 9.54 1.01 1.02
C ASN A 167 9.94 2.38 0.47
N GLU A 168 9.81 2.60 -0.85
CA GLU A 168 10.11 3.88 -1.48
C GLU A 168 9.23 5.00 -0.89
N LEU A 169 7.94 4.72 -0.69
CA LEU A 169 7.02 5.67 -0.05
C LEU A 169 7.31 5.86 1.45
N ALA A 170 7.68 4.77 2.14
CA ALA A 170 7.98 4.82 3.56
C ALA A 170 9.26 5.62 3.86
N ASP A 171 10.28 5.49 3.01
CA ASP A 171 11.56 6.21 3.12
C ASP A 171 11.40 7.72 2.84
N GLU A 172 10.42 8.09 2.01
CA GLU A 172 10.10 9.49 1.68
C GLU A 172 9.01 10.09 2.59
N ALA A 173 8.44 9.30 3.51
CA ALA A 173 7.47 9.81 4.46
C ALA A 173 8.13 10.81 5.43
N ASP A 174 7.34 11.78 5.90
CA ASP A 174 7.86 12.75 6.87
C ASP A 174 7.97 12.15 8.28
N GLU A 175 8.34 12.99 9.26
CA GLU A 175 8.46 12.60 10.67
C GLU A 175 7.14 12.06 11.28
N GLU A 176 6.00 12.34 10.65
CA GLU A 176 4.67 11.83 11.04
C GLU A 176 4.32 10.50 10.33
N GLY A 177 5.20 9.98 9.47
CA GLY A 177 4.99 8.77 8.68
C GLY A 177 4.02 8.96 7.52
N VAL A 178 3.80 10.21 7.08
CA VAL A 178 2.88 10.56 6.00
C VAL A 178 3.64 10.98 4.74
N TYR A 179 3.41 10.25 3.66
CA TYR A 179 3.94 10.59 2.34
C TYR A 179 3.16 11.78 1.75
N ARG A 180 3.89 12.86 1.42
CA ARG A 180 3.32 14.11 0.90
C ARG A 180 3.78 14.48 -0.50
N GLU A 181 4.59 13.64 -1.16
CA GLU A 181 5.37 13.94 -2.36
C GLU A 181 6.44 15.00 -2.10
N VAL A 182 7.69 14.67 -2.41
CA VAL A 182 8.80 15.61 -2.33
C VAL A 182 8.84 16.39 -3.64
N GLU A 183 8.56 17.70 -3.59
CA GLU A 183 8.77 18.57 -4.76
C GLU A 183 10.24 18.47 -5.21
N GLY A 184 10.49 17.84 -6.35
CA GLY A 184 11.81 17.73 -6.97
C GLY A 184 12.46 16.35 -6.97
N ALA A 185 11.75 15.29 -6.56
CA ALA A 185 12.16 13.92 -6.88
C ALA A 185 12.02 13.72 -8.41
N GLN A 186 13.07 14.01 -9.16
CA GLN A 186 13.21 13.45 -10.49
C GLN A 186 13.14 11.93 -10.35
N PRO A 187 12.46 11.22 -11.26
CA PRO A 187 12.63 9.78 -11.33
C PRO A 187 14.14 9.54 -11.40
N ASN A 188 14.64 8.74 -10.48
CA ASN A 188 15.99 8.24 -10.55
C ASN A 188 16.01 7.27 -11.73
N ASP A 189 16.05 7.81 -12.94
CA ASP A 189 16.46 7.11 -14.14
C ASP A 189 17.89 6.67 -13.82
N GLY A 190 18.03 5.42 -13.37
CA GLY A 190 19.30 4.88 -12.93
C GLY A 190 20.37 5.05 -14.00
N ASP A 191 21.23 6.04 -13.81
CA ASP A 191 22.49 6.21 -14.50
C ASP A 191 23.60 5.82 -13.52
N ASP A 192 24.25 4.68 -13.78
CA ASP A 192 25.70 4.52 -13.94
C ASP A 192 25.90 3.02 -14.29
N ASP A 193 26.52 2.64 -15.40
CA ASP A 193 27.97 2.71 -15.50
C ASP A 193 28.47 2.82 -16.96
N SER A 194 29.52 3.64 -17.09
CA SER A 194 30.65 3.53 -18.02
C SER A 194 30.58 4.24 -19.39
N GLU A 195 31.04 5.48 -19.35
CA GLU A 195 31.96 6.08 -20.33
C GLU A 195 32.93 5.05 -20.94
N TRP A 196 32.97 4.98 -22.27
CA TRP A 196 34.19 4.66 -23.01
C TRP A 196 34.34 5.66 -24.15
N GLU A 197 35.14 6.70 -23.90
CA GLU A 197 35.79 7.45 -24.97
C GLU A 197 36.84 6.54 -25.63
N GLU A 198 36.61 6.10 -26.87
CA GLU A 198 37.71 5.76 -27.77
C GLU A 198 37.81 6.82 -28.87
N ALA A 199 38.72 7.76 -28.64
CA ALA A 199 39.25 8.66 -29.64
C ALA A 199 40.41 8.01 -30.41
N SER A 200 40.54 8.42 -31.68
CA SER A 200 41.61 8.19 -32.66
C SER A 200 41.68 6.78 -33.28
N ASP A 201 41.75 6.61 -34.60
CA ASP A 201 42.71 7.26 -35.49
C ASP A 201 42.16 7.39 -36.93
N ALA A 202 42.43 8.56 -37.51
CA ALA A 202 42.18 8.87 -38.90
C ALA A 202 43.54 8.87 -39.62
N SER A 203 43.78 7.87 -40.46
CA SER A 203 44.87 7.92 -41.43
C SER A 203 44.31 7.98 -42.85
N ASP A 204 44.40 9.18 -43.41
CA ASP A 204 44.30 9.51 -44.83
C ASP A 204 45.63 9.12 -45.52
N ALA A 205 45.56 8.26 -46.54
CA ALA A 205 46.54 8.13 -47.66
C ALA A 205 46.00 7.21 -48.75
#